data_AF-A0A9P6DXQ0-F1
#
_entry.id   AF-A0A9P6DXQ0-F1
#
_cell.length_a   1.000
_cell.length_b   1.000
_cell.length_c   1.000
_cell.angle_alpha   90.00
_cell.angle_beta   90.00
_cell.angle_gamma   90.00
#
_symmetry.space_group_name_H-M   'P 1'
#
loop_
_entity.id
_entity.type
_entity.pdbx_description
1 polymer ?
#
loop_
_entity_poly.entity_id
_entity_poly.type
_entity_poly.pdbx_seq_one_letter_code
_entity_poly.pdbx_strand_id
1 'polypeptide(L)'
;SKSDLTKQLQELKTELLSLSLCVQKIASPSASKLSQISTIHKSITHVLTVTNQKACQNLQEYYKNKKYLPLDGPACKENLVGYPLLAIPLSMPNAPNSFFWHQDSGKMEKQHKQDIHFPTRKYTLKA
;
A
#
# COMPACT_ATOMS: atom_id res chain seq x y z
N SER A 1 5.88 -13.34 19.11
CA SER A 1 6.33 -11.98 19.47
C SER A 1 7.36 -11.49 18.44
N LYS A 2 7.78 -10.20 18.45
CA LYS A 2 8.77 -9.69 17.47
C LYS A 2 10.10 -10.48 17.53
N SER A 3 10.54 -10.84 18.75
CA SER A 3 11.76 -11.63 18.96
C SER A 3 11.66 -13.05 18.38
N ASP A 4 10.48 -13.66 18.43
CA ASP A 4 10.29 -15.02 17.90
C ASP A 4 10.41 -15.04 16.37
N LEU A 5 9.82 -14.04 15.70
CA LEU A 5 9.92 -13.90 14.24
C LEU A 5 11.37 -13.66 13.79
N THR A 6 12.14 -12.87 14.54
CA THR A 6 13.57 -12.66 14.23
C THR A 6 14.40 -13.92 14.42
N LYS A 7 14.10 -14.74 15.42
CA LYS A 7 14.77 -16.03 15.65
C LYS A 7 14.45 -17.02 14.53
N GLN A 8 13.17 -17.19 14.19
CA GLN A 8 12.72 -18.02 13.07
C GLN A 8 13.38 -17.60 11.74
N LEU A 9 13.54 -16.29 11.51
CA LEU A 9 14.20 -15.76 10.32
C LEU A 9 15.69 -16.14 10.29
N GLN A 10 16.38 -16.08 11.43
CA GLN A 10 17.78 -16.48 11.53
C GLN A 10 17.96 -17.98 11.27
N GLU A 11 17.13 -18.82 11.87
CA GLU A 11 17.14 -20.28 11.67
C GLU A 11 16.93 -20.62 10.19
N LEU A 12 15.87 -20.11 9.56
CA LEU A 12 15.57 -20.35 8.13
C LEU A 12 16.70 -19.89 7.20
N LYS A 13 17.38 -18.77 7.53
CA LYS A 13 18.54 -18.31 6.77
C LYS A 13 19.73 -19.26 6.89
N THR A 14 20.01 -19.77 8.08
CA THR A 14 21.11 -20.74 8.27
C THR A 14 20.84 -22.06 7.54
N GLU A 15 19.59 -22.52 7.54
CA GLU A 15 19.16 -23.71 6.78
C GLU A 15 19.28 -23.49 5.26
N LEU A 16 18.88 -22.33 4.76
CA LEU A 16 19.04 -21.98 3.34
C LEU A 16 20.52 -21.96 2.94
N LEU A 17 21.37 -21.31 3.75
CA LEU A 17 22.81 -21.23 3.49
C LEU A 17 23.46 -22.61 3.45
N SER A 18 23.10 -23.52 4.37
CA SER A 18 23.65 -24.88 4.38
C SER A 18 23.21 -25.71 3.16
N LEU A 19 21.94 -25.62 2.76
CA LEU A 19 21.41 -26.32 1.59
C LEU A 19 21.96 -25.77 0.28
N SER A 20 22.06 -24.44 0.13
CA SER A 20 22.59 -23.80 -1.08
C SER A 20 24.08 -24.11 -1.30
N LEU A 21 24.87 -24.18 -0.23
CA LEU A 21 26.28 -24.58 -0.29
C LEU A 21 26.43 -26.06 -0.74
N CYS A 22 25.51 -26.93 -0.31
CA CYS A 22 25.49 -28.33 -0.73
C CYS A 22 25.15 -28.47 -2.22
N VAL A 23 24.21 -27.68 -2.74
CA VAL A 23 23.84 -27.67 -4.16
C VAL A 23 24.97 -27.16 -5.04
N GLN A 24 25.71 -26.13 -4.63
CA GLN A 24 26.81 -25.58 -5.42
C GLN A 24 28.01 -26.53 -5.56
N LYS A 25 28.28 -27.35 -4.54
CA LYS A 25 29.41 -28.28 -4.52
C LYS A 25 29.17 -29.59 -5.28
N ILE A 26 27.91 -30.00 -5.44
CA ILE A 26 27.57 -31.30 -6.02
C ILE A 26 27.11 -31.09 -7.47
N ALA A 27 27.77 -31.78 -8.42
CA ALA A 27 27.47 -31.68 -9.85
C ALA A 27 26.04 -32.11 -10.23
N SER A 28 25.37 -32.93 -9.41
CA SER A 28 23.98 -33.36 -9.57
C SER A 28 23.18 -33.20 -8.26
N PRO A 29 22.48 -32.08 -8.05
CA PRO A 29 21.70 -31.88 -6.83
C PRO A 29 20.50 -32.81 -6.77
N SER A 30 20.19 -33.35 -5.59
CA SER A 30 19.01 -34.19 -5.38
C SER A 30 17.73 -33.37 -5.43
N ALA A 31 16.69 -33.87 -6.11
CA ALA A 31 15.42 -33.17 -6.29
C ALA A 31 14.77 -32.74 -4.96
N SER A 32 14.89 -33.56 -3.91
CA SER A 32 14.40 -33.27 -2.56
C SER A 32 14.98 -31.98 -1.97
N LYS A 33 16.27 -31.70 -2.19
CA LYS A 33 16.95 -30.49 -1.68
C LYS A 33 16.44 -29.23 -2.39
N LEU A 34 16.17 -29.31 -3.70
CA LEU A 34 15.62 -28.20 -4.48
C LEU A 34 14.20 -27.82 -4.03
N SER A 35 13.36 -28.82 -3.75
CA SER A 35 12.00 -28.59 -3.21
C SER A 35 12.03 -27.94 -1.82
N GLN A 36 12.98 -28.35 -0.96
CA GLN A 36 13.18 -27.74 0.36
C GLN A 36 13.63 -26.28 0.25
N ILE A 37 14.54 -25.95 -0.67
CA ILE A 37 14.99 -24.57 -0.92
C ILE A 37 13.80 -23.68 -1.30
N SER A 38 12.93 -24.11 -2.21
CA SER A 38 11.72 -23.36 -2.59
C SER A 38 10.80 -23.11 -1.41
N THR A 39 10.61 -24.13 -0.56
CA THR A 39 9.78 -24.04 0.64
C THR A 39 10.34 -23.04 1.65
N ILE A 40 11.65 -23.10 1.92
CA ILE A 40 12.33 -22.18 2.84
C ILE A 40 12.27 -20.73 2.33
N HIS A 41 12.45 -20.49 1.02
CA HIS A 41 12.29 -19.15 0.43
C HIS A 41 10.88 -18.58 0.65
N LYS A 42 9.85 -19.41 0.47
CA LYS A 42 8.46 -19.02 0.77
C LYS A 42 8.31 -18.69 2.26
N SER A 43 8.81 -19.52 3.15
CA SER A 43 8.77 -19.25 4.60
C SER A 43 9.46 -17.93 4.99
N ILE A 44 10.65 -17.65 4.44
CA ILE A 44 11.38 -16.39 4.69
C ILE A 44 10.58 -15.18 4.19
N THR A 45 10.04 -15.26 2.98
CA THR A 45 9.23 -14.16 2.41
C THR A 45 7.96 -13.93 3.23
N HIS A 46 7.28 -14.97 3.71
CA HIS A 46 6.13 -14.83 4.61
C HIS A 46 6.51 -14.14 5.94
N VAL A 47 7.61 -14.54 6.60
CA VAL A 47 8.06 -13.92 7.86
C VAL A 47 8.40 -12.43 7.69
N LEU A 48 9.09 -12.09 6.61
CA LEU A 48 9.40 -10.69 6.26
C LEU A 48 8.13 -9.88 5.99
N THR A 49 7.19 -10.43 5.22
CA THR A 49 5.90 -9.77 4.93
C THR A 49 5.12 -9.50 6.21
N VAL A 50 4.98 -10.48 7.10
CA VAL A 50 4.26 -10.30 8.39
C VAL A 50 4.94 -9.24 9.26
N THR A 51 6.27 -9.24 9.31
CA THR A 51 7.04 -8.26 10.08
C THR A 51 6.83 -6.83 9.55
N ASN A 52 6.87 -6.68 8.21
CA ASN A 52 6.67 -5.40 7.55
C ASN A 52 5.22 -4.91 7.69
N GLN A 53 4.24 -5.79 7.54
CA GLN A 53 2.82 -5.47 7.78
C GLN A 53 2.60 -4.96 9.21
N LYS A 54 3.21 -5.63 10.21
CA LYS A 54 3.11 -5.20 11.61
C LYS A 54 3.81 -3.87 11.87
N ALA A 55 4.96 -3.63 11.24
CA ALA A 55 5.63 -2.33 11.32
C ALA A 55 4.77 -1.20 10.72
N CYS A 56 4.18 -1.43 9.55
CA CYS A 56 3.22 -0.51 8.92
C CYS A 56 2.02 -0.22 9.83
N GLN A 57 1.38 -1.27 10.39
CA GLN A 57 0.21 -1.12 11.27
C GLN A 57 0.52 -0.25 12.50
N ASN A 58 1.64 -0.51 13.18
CA ASN A 58 2.06 0.28 14.34
C ASN A 58 2.30 1.76 13.97
N LEU A 59 2.91 2.02 12.81
CA LEU A 59 3.15 3.39 12.33
C LEU A 59 1.84 4.08 11.94
N GLN A 60 0.91 3.36 11.31
CA GLN A 60 -0.40 3.88 10.95
C GLN A 60 -1.21 4.26 12.21
N GLU A 61 -1.19 3.41 13.24
CA GLU A 61 -1.81 3.70 14.53
C GLU A 61 -1.16 4.92 15.20
N TYR A 62 0.17 5.03 15.15
CA TYR A 62 0.90 6.16 15.72
C TYR A 62 0.60 7.50 15.02
N TYR A 63 0.55 7.52 13.69
CA TYR A 63 0.30 8.74 12.91
C TYR A 63 -1.18 9.03 12.67
N LYS A 64 -2.09 8.20 13.18
CA LYS A 64 -3.54 8.41 13.08
C LYS A 64 -3.90 9.79 13.65
N ASN A 65 -4.63 10.60 12.87
CA ASN A 65 -5.09 11.94 13.24
C ASN A 65 -4.00 13.02 13.42
N LYS A 66 -2.75 12.74 13.07
CA LYS A 66 -1.71 13.79 13.05
C LYS A 66 -1.81 14.59 11.75
N LYS A 67 -1.73 15.92 11.84
CA LYS A 67 -1.77 16.84 10.69
C LYS A 67 -0.64 16.59 9.69
N TYR A 68 0.53 16.15 10.18
CA TYR A 68 1.72 15.92 9.37
C TYR A 68 2.09 14.44 9.42
N LEU A 69 2.14 13.84 8.23
CA LEU A 69 2.68 12.50 8.03
C LEU A 69 4.14 12.62 7.54
N PRO A 70 4.99 11.64 7.84
CA PRO A 70 6.33 11.59 7.26
C PRO A 70 6.25 11.55 5.72
N LEU A 71 7.07 12.36 5.05
CA LEU A 71 7.11 12.49 3.58
C LEU A 71 7.42 11.14 2.89
N ASP A 72 8.32 10.36 3.49
CA ASP A 72 8.67 9.00 3.07
C ASP A 72 7.96 7.93 3.92
N GLY A 73 6.85 8.30 4.57
CA GLY A 73 6.08 7.38 5.40
C GLY A 73 5.73 6.11 4.64
N PRO A 74 5.75 4.92 5.28
CA PRO A 74 5.50 3.68 4.57
C PRO A 74 4.06 3.70 4.05
N ALA A 75 3.93 4.07 2.77
CA ALA A 75 2.72 3.87 2.02
C ALA A 75 2.56 2.35 1.83
N CYS A 76 2.06 1.68 2.87
CA CYS A 76 1.38 0.40 2.70
C CYS A 76 0.13 0.75 1.87
N LYS A 77 0.23 0.56 0.56
CA LYS A 77 -0.59 1.12 -0.54
C LYS A 77 -2.10 0.82 -0.51
N GLU A 78 -2.63 0.26 0.56
CA GLU A 78 -3.96 -0.35 0.52
C GLU A 78 -5.04 0.51 1.17
N ASN A 79 -4.69 1.60 1.87
CA ASN A 79 -5.70 2.50 2.44
C ASN A 79 -5.23 3.98 2.49
N LEU A 80 -4.87 4.54 1.33
CA LEU A 80 -4.84 6.00 1.16
C LEU A 80 -6.03 6.45 0.28
N VAL A 81 -7.24 6.17 0.78
CA VAL A 81 -8.49 6.79 0.28
C VAL A 81 -8.98 7.87 1.27
N GLY A 82 -8.21 8.16 2.34
CA GLY A 82 -8.72 8.94 3.49
C GLY A 82 -7.84 10.04 4.08
N TYR A 83 -6.65 10.32 3.56
CA TYR A 83 -5.84 11.45 4.03
C TYR A 83 -5.38 12.30 2.83
N PRO A 84 -5.85 13.55 2.69
CA PRO A 84 -5.20 14.48 1.78
C PRO A 84 -3.91 14.90 2.46
N LEU A 85 -2.77 14.64 1.84
CA LEU A 85 -1.67 15.59 1.73
C LEU A 85 -0.40 14.86 1.26
N LEU A 86 0.24 15.49 0.28
CA LEU A 86 1.63 15.32 -0.17
C LEU A 86 1.89 14.23 -1.21
N ALA A 87 1.25 14.37 -2.36
CA ALA A 87 1.91 14.07 -3.64
C ALA A 87 1.33 15.01 -4.71
N ILE A 88 1.99 16.14 -4.93
CA ILE A 88 1.84 16.90 -6.17
C ILE A 88 2.86 16.29 -7.14
N PRO A 89 2.48 15.46 -8.12
CA PRO A 89 3.36 15.22 -9.25
C PRO A 89 3.38 16.51 -10.07
N LEU A 90 4.46 17.28 -9.93
CA LEU A 90 4.86 18.22 -10.96
C LEU A 90 4.94 17.44 -12.28
N SER A 91 4.18 17.89 -13.28
CA SER A 91 4.14 17.40 -14.66
C SER A 91 3.29 16.15 -14.96
N MET A 92 1.97 16.31 -15.06
CA MET A 92 1.16 15.66 -16.11
C MET A 92 -0.03 16.56 -16.47
N PRO A 93 -0.16 17.05 -17.71
CA PRO A 93 -1.21 18.00 -18.09
C PRO A 93 -2.59 17.36 -18.38
N ASN A 94 -2.85 16.10 -17.99
CA ASN A 94 -4.18 15.50 -18.20
C ASN A 94 -4.48 14.26 -17.33
N ALA A 95 -4.32 14.35 -16.02
CA ALA A 95 -4.91 13.39 -15.08
C ALA A 95 -6.19 14.01 -14.49
N PRO A 96 -7.34 13.29 -14.46
CA PRO A 96 -8.49 13.77 -13.70
C PRO A 96 -8.07 13.83 -12.23
N ASN A 97 -7.90 15.05 -11.74
CA ASN A 97 -7.63 15.34 -10.34
C ASN A 97 -8.65 14.56 -9.50
N SER A 98 -8.22 13.49 -8.82
CA SER A 98 -8.92 12.99 -7.64
C SER A 98 -8.63 13.98 -6.51
N PHE A 99 -9.16 15.19 -6.67
CA PHE A 99 -9.09 16.26 -5.71
C PHE A 99 -10.06 15.92 -4.59
N PHE A 100 -9.57 16.12 -3.38
CA PHE A 100 -10.30 16.18 -2.13
C PHE A 100 -11.79 16.54 -2.31
N TRP A 101 -12.69 15.58 -2.07
CA TRP A 101 -14.15 15.67 -2.28
C TRP A 101 -14.83 16.90 -1.65
N HIS A 102 -14.17 17.54 -0.68
CA HIS A 102 -14.65 18.78 -0.08
C HIS A 102 -14.47 20.01 -0.96
N GLN A 103 -13.50 20.02 -1.89
CA GLN A 103 -13.22 21.18 -2.72
C GLN A 103 -14.10 21.26 -3.97
N ASP A 104 -14.53 20.11 -4.51
CA ASP A 104 -15.43 20.04 -5.67
C ASP A 104 -16.89 20.35 -5.33
N SER A 105 -17.29 20.20 -4.06
CA SER A 105 -18.64 20.54 -3.60
C SER A 105 -18.88 22.04 -3.36
N GLY A 106 -17.80 22.84 -3.34
CA GLY A 106 -17.87 24.27 -3.07
C GLY A 106 -18.39 25.05 -4.28
N LYS A 107 -19.72 25.25 -4.36
CA LYS A 107 -20.30 26.16 -5.37
C LYS A 107 -19.94 27.61 -5.02
N MET A 108 -19.56 28.40 -6.02
CA MET A 108 -19.42 29.84 -5.83
C MET A 108 -20.78 30.46 -5.45
N GLU A 109 -20.80 31.52 -4.65
CA GLU A 109 -22.05 32.19 -4.23
C GLU A 109 -22.89 32.64 -5.44
N LYS A 110 -22.23 33.08 -6.52
CA LYS A 110 -22.88 33.42 -7.80
C LYS A 110 -23.58 32.21 -8.43
N GLN A 111 -22.91 31.06 -8.48
CA GLN A 111 -23.49 29.82 -9.03
C GLN A 111 -24.64 29.32 -8.16
N HIS A 112 -24.49 29.38 -6.83
CA HIS A 112 -25.56 29.03 -5.90
C HIS A 112 -26.81 29.89 -6.11
N LYS A 113 -26.65 31.22 -6.25
CA LYS A 113 -27.75 32.13 -6.57
C LYS A 113 -28.39 31.79 -7.92
N GLN A 114 -27.59 31.50 -8.96
CA GLN A 114 -28.11 31.09 -10.26
C GLN A 114 -28.92 29.79 -10.19
N ASP A 115 -28.43 28.78 -9.48
CA ASP A 115 -29.12 27.49 -9.28
C ASP A 115 -30.44 27.66 -8.51
N ILE A 116 -30.49 28.56 -7.51
CA ILE A 116 -31.71 28.89 -6.77
C ILE A 116 -32.73 29.60 -7.69
N HIS A 117 -32.29 30.60 -8.44
CA HIS A 117 -33.19 31.45 -9.23
C HIS A 117 -33.69 30.74 -10.49
N PHE A 118 -32.85 29.90 -11.12
CA PHE A 118 -33.15 29.24 -12.38
C PHE A 118 -32.86 27.73 -12.31
N PRO A 119 -33.68 26.95 -11.58
CA PRO A 119 -33.52 25.51 -11.52
C PRO A 119 -33.89 24.88 -12.87
N THR A 120 -33.11 23.87 -13.30
CA THR A 120 -33.41 23.08 -14.49
C THR A 120 -34.67 22.24 -14.25
N ARG A 121 -35.75 22.59 -14.96
CA ARG A 121 -37.03 21.86 -14.88
C ARG A 121 -37.09 20.78 -15.94
N LYS A 122 -37.62 19.60 -15.58
CA LYS A 122 -37.93 18.54 -16.54
C LYS A 122 -39.29 18.84 -17.18
N TYR A 123 -39.36 18.84 -18.51
CA TYR A 123 -40.60 19.04 -19.27
C TYR A 123 -40.73 17.97 -20.35
N THR A 124 -41.96 17.74 -20.79
CA THR A 124 -42.29 16.87 -21.92
C THR A 124 -43.18 17.64 -22.88
N LEU A 125 -43.07 17.34 -24.17
CA LEU A 125 -43.91 17.93 -25.21
C LEU A 125 -45.09 17.00 -25.45
N LYS A 126 -46.30 17.57 -25.41
CA LYS A 126 -47.51 16.84 -25.77
C LYS A 126 -47.61 16.78 -27.29
N ALA A 127 -47.92 15.59 -27.82
CA ALA A 127 -48.21 15.37 -29.24
C ALA A 127 -49.55 16.01 -29.63
#